data_AF-A0A7X8KCJ1-F1
#
_entry.id   AF-A0A7X8KCJ1-F1
#
_cell.length_a   1.000
_cell.length_b   1.000
_cell.length_c   1.000
_cell.angle_alpha   90.00
_cell.angle_beta   90.00
_cell.angle_gamma   90.00
#
_symmetry.space_group_name_H-M   'P 1'
#
loop_
_entity.id
_entity.type
_entity.pdbx_description
1 polymer ?
#
loop_
_entity_poly.entity_id
_entity_poly.type
_entity_poly.pdbx_seq_one_letter_code
_entity_poly.pdbx_strand_id
1 'polypeptide(L)'
;MKTKLFFSIVLFYICWGISQLISIKTQQSLLSSLLFSIVFTGLIGAFIPIYFKNRFHWSYNKPSSSKILGYVFLILAIVFSTALSGAFVKVIELKYSWDLILKYILLFFPMSLGIGLFAFLLIPNTIQGWENNKIKSVLLVVSISIFFFLSFYIDSLFQDIELAATMAIIGLLLGLGYLFLRNFWIVYSALFIIMLVNTLADNKYDEYSFWIVIISTLLSLIILMFDFIKNKNTSKKEKI
;
A
#
# COMPACT_ATOMS: atom_id res chain seq x y z
N MET A 1 5.42 3.72 -22.49
CA MET A 1 5.26 2.99 -21.20
C MET A 1 5.47 3.91 -20.01
N LYS A 2 6.65 4.55 -19.87
CA LYS A 2 6.99 5.44 -18.73
C LYS A 2 5.98 6.58 -18.50
N THR A 3 5.50 7.24 -19.56
CA THR A 3 4.51 8.33 -19.46
C THR A 3 3.17 7.89 -18.87
N LYS A 4 2.66 6.71 -19.26
CA LYS A 4 1.39 6.18 -18.74
C LYS A 4 1.50 5.80 -17.27
N LEU A 5 2.65 5.29 -16.85
CA LEU A 5 2.93 4.91 -15.46
C LEU A 5 3.11 6.14 -14.56
N PHE A 6 3.82 7.16 -15.05
CA PHE A 6 3.91 8.44 -14.36
C PHE A 6 2.53 9.06 -14.17
N PHE A 7 1.70 9.08 -15.22
CA PHE A 7 0.33 9.59 -15.14
C PHE A 7 -0.52 8.83 -14.10
N SER A 8 -0.39 7.49 -14.00
CA SER A 8 -1.10 6.73 -12.95
C SER A 8 -0.65 7.08 -11.53
N ILE A 9 0.64 7.36 -11.31
CA ILE A 9 1.15 7.78 -9.98
C ILE A 9 0.61 9.17 -9.62
N VAL A 10 0.63 10.11 -10.58
CA VAL A 10 0.05 11.44 -10.38
C VAL A 10 -1.45 11.35 -10.09
N LEU A 11 -2.18 10.53 -10.86
CA LEU A 11 -3.61 10.30 -10.65
C LEU A 11 -3.89 9.69 -9.26
N PHE A 12 -3.06 8.74 -8.81
CA PHE A 12 -3.14 8.17 -7.47
C PHE A 12 -3.06 9.25 -6.38
N TYR A 13 -2.07 10.14 -6.46
CA TYR A 13 -1.92 11.24 -5.51
C TYR A 13 -3.08 12.25 -5.54
N ILE A 14 -3.54 12.62 -6.74
CA ILE A 14 -4.68 13.54 -6.89
C ILE A 14 -5.94 12.93 -6.27
N CYS A 15 -6.25 11.66 -6.59
CA CYS A 15 -7.41 10.98 -6.04
C CYS A 15 -7.32 10.82 -4.52
N TRP A 16 -6.14 10.53 -3.98
CA TRP A 16 -5.92 10.47 -2.54
C TRP A 16 -6.21 11.83 -1.89
N GLY A 17 -5.53 12.90 -2.35
CA GLY A 17 -5.66 14.23 -1.76
C GLY A 17 -7.07 14.81 -1.86
N ILE A 18 -7.74 14.64 -3.01
CA ILE A 18 -9.14 15.05 -3.17
C ILE A 18 -10.03 14.28 -2.19
N SER A 19 -9.82 12.97 -2.03
CA SER A 19 -10.63 12.18 -1.11
C SER A 19 -10.46 12.62 0.35
N GLN A 20 -9.24 12.97 0.77
CA GLN A 20 -9.02 13.49 2.13
C GLN A 20 -9.63 14.87 2.32
N LEU A 21 -9.50 15.75 1.34
CA LEU A 21 -10.09 17.09 1.36
C LEU A 21 -11.62 17.03 1.47
N ILE A 22 -12.27 16.17 0.68
CA ILE A 22 -13.72 15.97 0.77
C ILE A 22 -14.08 15.40 2.14
N SER A 23 -13.34 14.41 2.64
CA SER A 23 -13.57 13.78 3.94
C SER A 23 -13.58 14.77 5.10
N ILE A 24 -12.60 15.68 5.13
CA ILE A 24 -12.53 16.72 6.17
C ILE A 24 -13.68 17.72 6.02
N LYS A 25 -13.98 18.17 4.79
CA LYS A 25 -15.05 19.16 4.55
C LYS A 25 -16.45 18.62 4.85
N THR A 26 -16.70 17.34 4.62
CA THR A 26 -18.04 16.74 4.77
C THR A 26 -18.20 15.96 6.07
N GLN A 27 -17.26 16.06 7.01
CA GLN A 27 -17.24 15.30 8.27
C GLN A 27 -17.44 13.79 8.02
N GLN A 28 -16.67 13.23 7.09
CA GLN A 28 -16.73 11.81 6.72
C GLN A 28 -18.13 11.35 6.24
N SER A 29 -18.83 12.21 5.49
CA SER A 29 -20.11 11.82 4.88
C SER A 29 -20.02 10.53 4.05
N LEU A 30 -21.13 9.80 3.94
CA LEU A 30 -21.25 8.58 3.13
C LEU A 30 -20.62 8.71 1.74
N LEU A 31 -20.82 9.86 1.08
CA LEU A 31 -20.29 10.16 -0.24
C LEU A 31 -18.75 10.20 -0.24
N SER A 32 -18.14 10.85 0.76
CA SER A 32 -16.68 10.91 0.90
C SER A 32 -16.11 9.50 1.06
N SER A 33 -16.70 8.72 1.95
CA SER A 33 -16.27 7.36 2.24
C SER A 33 -16.43 6.44 1.03
N LEU A 34 -17.49 6.59 0.23
CA LEU A 34 -17.67 5.84 -1.01
C LEU A 34 -16.64 6.24 -2.08
N LEU A 35 -16.36 7.54 -2.24
CA LEU A 35 -15.33 8.02 -3.16
C LEU A 35 -13.95 7.47 -2.77
N PHE A 36 -13.61 7.52 -1.49
CA PHE A 36 -12.38 6.92 -0.96
C PHE A 36 -12.31 5.41 -1.27
N SER A 37 -13.37 4.70 -0.93
CA SER A 37 -13.40 3.23 -0.98
C SER A 37 -13.57 2.63 -2.37
N ILE A 38 -14.15 3.36 -3.34
CA ILE A 38 -14.36 2.85 -4.70
C ILE A 38 -13.32 3.44 -5.64
N VAL A 39 -13.17 4.77 -5.64
CA VAL A 39 -12.30 5.45 -6.60
C VAL A 39 -10.84 5.29 -6.17
N PHE A 40 -10.51 5.70 -4.95
CA PHE A 40 -9.12 5.68 -4.51
C PHE A 40 -8.59 4.27 -4.28
N THR A 41 -9.20 3.46 -3.41
CA THR A 41 -8.64 2.12 -3.11
C THR A 41 -8.92 1.10 -4.22
N GLY A 42 -10.14 1.07 -4.75
CA GLY A 42 -10.56 0.09 -5.75
C GLY A 42 -10.01 0.36 -7.15
N LEU A 43 -10.48 1.42 -7.80
CA LEU A 43 -10.15 1.70 -9.20
C LEU A 43 -8.70 2.15 -9.37
N ILE A 44 -8.31 3.19 -8.66
CA ILE A 44 -6.98 3.77 -8.83
C ILE A 44 -5.93 2.92 -8.12
N GLY A 45 -6.18 2.53 -6.88
CA GLY A 45 -5.27 1.76 -6.04
C GLY A 45 -5.05 0.33 -6.51
N ALA A 46 -6.12 -0.43 -6.81
CA ALA A 46 -6.00 -1.84 -7.18
C ALA A 46 -6.10 -2.09 -8.69
N PHE A 47 -7.15 -1.61 -9.35
CA PHE A 47 -7.43 -1.97 -10.75
C PHE A 47 -6.36 -1.46 -11.72
N ILE A 48 -5.91 -0.20 -11.61
CA ILE A 48 -4.91 0.35 -12.53
C ILE A 48 -3.56 -0.40 -12.45
N PRO A 49 -2.93 -0.61 -11.28
CA PRO A 49 -1.68 -1.38 -11.22
C PRO A 49 -1.83 -2.81 -11.72
N ILE A 50 -2.95 -3.48 -11.40
CA ILE A 50 -3.23 -4.85 -11.85
C ILE A 50 -3.46 -4.90 -13.37
N TYR A 51 -4.12 -3.89 -13.94
CA TYR A 51 -4.26 -3.75 -15.39
C TYR A 51 -2.88 -3.67 -16.06
N PHE A 52 -1.99 -2.82 -15.55
CA PHE A 52 -0.63 -2.71 -16.08
C PHE A 52 0.17 -4.00 -15.92
N LYS A 53 0.10 -4.63 -14.74
CA LYS A 53 0.69 -5.95 -14.49
C LYS A 53 0.28 -6.95 -15.56
N ASN A 54 -1.02 -7.06 -15.82
CA ASN A 54 -1.56 -8.01 -16.79
C ASN A 54 -1.25 -7.64 -18.24
N ARG A 55 -1.19 -6.34 -18.57
CA ARG A 55 -0.85 -5.89 -19.92
C ARG A 55 0.61 -6.14 -20.28
N PHE A 56 1.49 -6.04 -19.29
CA PHE A 56 2.95 -6.15 -19.45
C PHE A 56 3.54 -7.45 -18.86
N HIS A 57 2.70 -8.38 -18.40
CA HIS A 57 3.09 -9.67 -17.83
C HIS A 57 4.09 -9.54 -16.66
N TRP A 58 3.88 -8.55 -15.79
CA TRP A 58 4.70 -8.41 -14.60
C TRP A 58 4.34 -9.46 -13.55
N SER A 59 5.37 -9.97 -12.86
CA SER A 59 5.18 -10.90 -11.74
C SER A 59 5.15 -10.14 -10.41
N TYR A 60 4.33 -10.62 -9.48
CA TYR A 60 4.37 -10.19 -8.08
C TYR A 60 5.66 -10.62 -7.38
N ASN A 61 6.23 -11.75 -7.81
CA ASN A 61 7.34 -12.41 -7.13
C ASN A 61 8.48 -12.70 -8.12
N LYS A 62 9.71 -12.45 -7.70
CA LYS A 62 10.93 -12.80 -8.44
C LYS A 62 11.91 -13.51 -7.50
N PRO A 63 12.96 -14.17 -8.03
CA PRO A 63 13.99 -14.79 -7.21
C PRO A 63 14.64 -13.77 -6.25
N SER A 64 14.60 -14.07 -4.96
CA SER A 64 15.20 -13.25 -3.90
C SER A 64 16.72 -13.24 -4.01
N SER A 65 17.37 -12.12 -3.70
CA SER A 65 18.83 -12.05 -3.60
C SER A 65 19.35 -12.46 -2.22
N SER A 66 18.71 -12.02 -1.14
CA SER A 66 19.04 -12.41 0.24
C SER A 66 17.82 -12.37 1.14
N LYS A 67 17.20 -13.54 1.39
CA LYS A 67 15.97 -13.62 2.19
C LYS A 67 16.16 -13.10 3.61
N ILE A 68 17.28 -13.46 4.25
CA ILE A 68 17.56 -13.10 5.65
C ILE A 68 17.62 -11.58 5.81
N LEU A 69 18.42 -10.88 4.99
CA LEU A 69 18.50 -9.43 5.02
C LEU A 69 17.15 -8.78 4.77
N GLY A 70 16.41 -9.30 3.79
CA GLY A 70 15.06 -8.86 3.50
C GLY A 70 14.12 -8.90 4.70
N TYR A 71 14.07 -10.05 5.40
CA TYR A 71 13.25 -10.18 6.61
C TYR A 71 13.73 -9.30 7.76
N VAL A 72 15.05 -9.12 7.93
CA VAL A 72 15.60 -8.20 8.95
C VAL A 72 15.08 -6.78 8.72
N PHE A 73 15.13 -6.27 7.48
CA PHE A 73 14.58 -4.94 7.18
C PHE A 73 13.07 -4.84 7.41
N LEU A 74 12.30 -5.88 7.12
CA LEU A 74 10.85 -5.88 7.40
C LEU A 74 10.55 -5.90 8.90
N ILE A 75 11.28 -6.69 9.68
CA ILE A 75 11.13 -6.71 11.15
C ILE A 75 11.50 -5.34 11.72
N LEU A 76 12.61 -4.74 11.26
CA LEU A 76 12.99 -3.39 11.65
C LEU A 76 11.91 -2.36 11.29
N ALA A 77 11.31 -2.44 10.10
CA ALA A 77 10.21 -1.55 9.71
C ALA A 77 9.00 -1.68 10.64
N ILE A 78 8.61 -2.91 10.97
CA ILE A 78 7.48 -3.18 11.88
C ILE A 78 7.81 -2.64 13.28
N VAL A 79 8.95 -3.02 13.87
CA VAL A 79 9.35 -2.60 15.23
C VAL A 79 9.49 -1.09 15.33
N PHE A 80 10.18 -0.47 14.36
CA PHE A 80 10.33 0.99 14.31
C PHE A 80 8.97 1.68 14.23
N SER A 81 8.07 1.15 13.41
CA SER A 81 6.79 1.78 13.19
C SER A 81 5.76 1.52 14.29
N THR A 82 5.81 0.40 15.02
CA THR A 82 4.77 0.05 15.99
C THR A 82 5.21 0.17 17.44
N ALA A 83 6.45 -0.22 17.76
CA ALA A 83 6.95 -0.20 19.12
C ALA A 83 7.58 1.15 19.48
N LEU A 84 8.44 1.69 18.61
CA LEU A 84 9.13 2.95 18.90
C LEU A 84 8.21 4.18 18.79
N SER A 85 7.15 4.10 18.00
CA SER A 85 6.10 5.13 17.93
C SER A 85 5.14 5.11 19.12
N GLY A 86 5.20 4.08 19.98
CA GLY A 86 4.23 3.85 21.05
C GLY A 86 2.85 3.35 20.58
N ALA A 87 2.65 3.18 19.25
CA ALA A 87 1.36 2.76 18.69
C ALA A 87 0.86 1.43 19.28
N PHE A 88 1.75 0.45 19.43
CA PHE A 88 1.38 -0.85 19.98
C PHE A 88 0.85 -0.75 21.43
N VAL A 89 1.49 0.07 22.26
CA VAL A 89 1.06 0.29 23.65
C VAL A 89 -0.30 0.97 23.67
N LYS A 90 -0.49 2.02 22.85
CA LYS A 90 -1.75 2.74 22.75
C LYS A 90 -2.91 1.83 22.30
N VAL A 91 -2.68 0.93 21.35
CA VAL A 91 -3.71 -0.04 20.91
C VAL A 91 -4.14 -0.96 22.05
N ILE A 92 -3.22 -1.41 22.90
CA ILE A 92 -3.54 -2.24 24.08
C ILE A 92 -4.37 -1.45 25.09
N GLU A 93 -4.00 -0.19 25.33
CA GLU A 93 -4.71 0.71 26.25
C GLU A 93 -6.15 1.01 25.80
N LEU A 94 -6.37 1.18 24.49
CA LEU A 94 -7.67 1.47 23.91
C LEU A 94 -8.69 0.32 24.04
N LYS A 95 -8.24 -0.91 24.33
CA LYS A 95 -9.09 -2.10 24.57
C LYS A 95 -10.21 -2.26 23.53
N TYR A 96 -9.86 -2.19 22.26
CA TYR A 96 -10.80 -2.31 21.16
C TYR A 96 -11.63 -3.60 21.22
N SER A 97 -12.92 -3.49 20.87
CA SER A 97 -13.77 -4.66 20.63
C SER A 97 -13.33 -5.40 19.37
N TRP A 98 -13.63 -6.70 19.31
CA TRP A 98 -13.33 -7.51 18.12
C TRP A 98 -13.97 -6.99 16.84
N ASP A 99 -15.19 -6.43 16.93
CA ASP A 99 -15.89 -5.85 15.79
C ASP A 99 -15.15 -4.62 15.23
N LEU A 100 -14.60 -3.77 16.10
CA LEU A 100 -13.78 -2.64 15.68
C LEU A 100 -12.46 -3.11 15.08
N ILE A 101 -11.77 -4.07 15.68
CA ILE A 101 -10.55 -4.65 15.11
C ILE A 101 -10.82 -5.23 13.71
N LEU A 102 -11.91 -5.97 13.54
CA LEU A 102 -12.32 -6.50 12.23
C LEU A 102 -12.60 -5.38 11.22
N LYS A 103 -13.29 -4.31 11.64
CA LYS A 103 -13.51 -3.14 10.78
C LYS A 103 -12.20 -2.54 10.29
N TYR A 104 -11.23 -2.36 11.17
CA TYR A 104 -9.92 -1.83 10.81
C TYR A 104 -9.16 -2.78 9.87
N ILE A 105 -9.16 -4.10 10.15
CA ILE A 105 -8.57 -5.10 9.24
C ILE A 105 -9.15 -4.99 7.83
N LEU A 106 -10.47 -4.94 7.73
CA LEU A 106 -11.18 -4.83 6.45
C LEU A 106 -10.92 -3.47 5.77
N LEU A 107 -10.82 -2.37 6.53
CA LEU A 107 -10.55 -1.04 5.96
C LEU A 107 -9.11 -0.93 5.43
N PHE A 108 -8.14 -1.48 6.17
CA PHE A 108 -6.72 -1.35 5.84
C PHE A 108 -6.26 -2.33 4.77
N PHE A 109 -6.96 -3.45 4.57
CA PHE A 109 -6.68 -4.38 3.48
C PHE A 109 -6.66 -3.67 2.11
N PRO A 110 -7.75 -3.03 1.64
CA PRO A 110 -7.77 -2.37 0.33
C PRO A 110 -6.85 -1.14 0.27
N MET A 111 -6.70 -0.41 1.38
CA MET A 111 -5.84 0.79 1.43
C MET A 111 -4.36 0.45 1.27
N SER A 112 -3.86 -0.49 2.10
CA SER A 112 -2.49 -0.96 2.02
C SER A 112 -2.21 -1.73 0.73
N LEU A 113 -3.22 -2.39 0.14
CA LEU A 113 -3.10 -3.07 -1.14
C LEU A 113 -2.83 -2.05 -2.25
N GLY A 114 -3.59 -0.95 -2.29
CA GLY A 114 -3.38 0.12 -3.26
C GLY A 114 -1.98 0.72 -3.15
N ILE A 115 -1.57 1.15 -1.95
CA ILE A 115 -0.24 1.70 -1.69
C ILE A 115 0.85 0.69 -2.07
N GLY A 116 0.70 -0.56 -1.64
CA GLY A 116 1.63 -1.64 -1.92
C GLY A 116 1.78 -1.90 -3.41
N LEU A 117 0.69 -1.92 -4.18
CA LEU A 117 0.73 -2.14 -5.64
C LEU A 117 1.50 -1.03 -6.35
N PHE A 118 1.35 0.22 -5.94
CA PHE A 118 2.18 1.29 -6.48
C PHE A 118 3.65 1.14 -6.07
N ALA A 119 3.91 0.96 -4.78
CA ALA A 119 5.26 0.92 -4.22
C ALA A 119 6.09 -0.29 -4.68
N PHE A 120 5.49 -1.49 -4.68
CA PHE A 120 6.21 -2.76 -4.81
C PHE A 120 5.88 -3.54 -6.09
N LEU A 121 4.97 -3.02 -6.93
CA LEU A 121 4.72 -3.57 -8.27
C LEU A 121 4.95 -2.52 -9.35
N LEU A 122 4.38 -1.32 -9.23
CA LEU A 122 4.46 -0.31 -10.27
C LEU A 122 5.85 0.34 -10.36
N ILE A 123 6.34 0.91 -9.26
CA ILE A 123 7.65 1.60 -9.21
C ILE A 123 8.81 0.67 -9.65
N PRO A 124 8.96 -0.56 -9.15
CA PRO A 124 10.04 -1.46 -9.58
C PRO A 124 10.03 -1.73 -11.09
N ASN A 125 8.85 -1.81 -11.71
CA ASN A 125 8.74 -2.06 -13.15
C ASN A 125 8.93 -0.80 -14.01
N THR A 126 9.00 0.40 -13.41
CA THR A 126 9.40 1.63 -14.12
C THR A 126 10.92 1.77 -14.28
N ILE A 127 11.70 1.17 -13.37
CA ILE A 127 13.16 1.30 -13.30
C ILE A 127 13.84 0.08 -13.92
N GLN A 128 13.92 0.00 -15.25
CA GLN A 128 14.44 -1.18 -15.93
C GLN A 128 15.88 -1.55 -15.52
N GLY A 129 16.08 -2.83 -15.17
CA GLY A 129 17.39 -3.40 -14.84
C GLY A 129 17.92 -3.03 -13.45
N TRP A 130 17.04 -2.62 -12.51
CA TRP A 130 17.45 -2.33 -11.13
C TRP A 130 18.10 -3.52 -10.43
N GLU A 131 17.68 -4.75 -10.75
CA GLU A 131 18.15 -5.99 -10.12
C GLU A 131 19.65 -6.25 -10.28
N ASN A 132 20.25 -5.76 -11.37
CA ASN A 132 21.64 -6.03 -11.73
C ASN A 132 22.55 -4.79 -11.62
N ASN A 133 22.01 -3.63 -11.24
CA ASN A 133 22.74 -2.38 -11.20
C ASN A 133 22.54 -1.69 -9.86
N LYS A 134 23.64 -1.51 -9.11
CA LYS A 134 23.63 -0.90 -7.77
C LYS A 134 23.01 0.50 -7.74
N ILE A 135 23.34 1.35 -8.72
CA ILE A 135 22.81 2.72 -8.79
C ILE A 135 21.29 2.69 -8.99
N LYS A 136 20.80 1.81 -9.87
CA LYS A 136 19.36 1.66 -10.11
C LYS A 136 18.64 0.98 -8.94
N SER A 137 19.30 0.08 -8.22
CA SER A 137 18.80 -0.50 -6.95
C SER A 137 18.63 0.59 -5.89
N VAL A 138 19.62 1.48 -5.73
CA VAL A 138 19.51 2.63 -4.81
C VAL A 138 18.37 3.55 -5.25
N LEU A 139 18.29 3.87 -6.55
CA LEU A 139 17.19 4.66 -7.10
C LEU A 139 15.81 4.04 -6.81
N LEU A 140 15.68 2.72 -6.87
CA LEU A 140 14.45 2.02 -6.50
C LEU A 140 14.07 2.26 -5.05
N VAL A 141 15.00 2.02 -4.11
CA VAL A 141 14.73 2.20 -2.68
C VAL A 141 14.37 3.65 -2.37
N VAL A 142 15.10 4.61 -2.94
CA VAL A 142 14.82 6.05 -2.79
C VAL A 142 13.46 6.41 -3.39
N SER A 143 13.10 5.88 -4.55
CA SER A 143 11.79 6.15 -5.18
C SER A 143 10.63 5.62 -4.34
N ILE A 144 10.78 4.45 -3.72
CA ILE A 144 9.79 3.90 -2.79
C ILE A 144 9.69 4.80 -1.55
N SER A 145 10.82 5.20 -0.95
CA SER A 145 10.83 6.11 0.21
C SER A 145 10.15 7.44 -0.08
N ILE A 146 10.46 8.07 -1.23
CA ILE A 146 9.81 9.32 -1.68
C ILE A 146 8.31 9.09 -1.93
N PHE A 147 7.93 7.93 -2.48
CA PHE A 147 6.52 7.60 -2.70
C PHE A 147 5.74 7.55 -1.39
N PHE A 148 6.30 6.94 -0.34
CA PHE A 148 5.70 6.93 0.99
C PHE A 148 5.66 8.34 1.60
N PHE A 149 6.74 9.11 1.54
CA PHE A 149 6.75 10.50 2.02
C PHE A 149 5.59 11.31 1.42
N LEU A 150 5.50 11.34 0.09
CA LEU A 150 4.48 12.12 -0.62
C LEU A 150 3.07 11.58 -0.34
N SER A 151 2.89 10.27 -0.28
CA SER A 151 1.60 9.63 0.02
C SER A 151 1.04 10.13 1.35
N PHE A 152 1.84 10.09 2.42
CA PHE A 152 1.39 10.47 3.76
C PHE A 152 1.41 11.99 3.99
N TYR A 153 2.24 12.73 3.26
CA TYR A 153 2.16 14.19 3.26
C TYR A 153 0.87 14.67 2.58
N ILE A 154 0.43 13.99 1.52
CA ILE A 154 -0.89 14.24 0.91
C ILE A 154 -2.02 13.75 1.79
N ASP A 155 -1.86 12.62 2.49
CA ASP A 155 -2.88 12.11 3.42
C ASP A 155 -3.21 13.12 4.52
N SER A 156 -2.19 13.81 5.04
CA SER A 156 -2.33 14.90 6.02
C SER A 156 -2.68 16.26 5.40
N LEU A 157 -2.99 16.32 4.10
CA LEU A 157 -3.20 17.57 3.35
C LEU A 157 -2.08 18.60 3.55
N PHE A 158 -0.84 18.11 3.56
CA PHE A 158 0.38 18.89 3.72
C PHE A 158 0.58 19.52 5.11
N GLN A 159 -0.15 19.05 6.12
CA GLN A 159 -0.11 19.60 7.48
C GLN A 159 0.92 18.91 8.37
N ASP A 160 1.21 17.63 8.14
CA ASP A 160 2.07 16.83 9.01
C ASP A 160 3.31 16.32 8.26
N ILE A 161 4.37 17.13 8.29
CA ILE A 161 5.66 16.79 7.69
C ILE A 161 6.41 15.74 8.51
N GLU A 162 6.16 15.66 9.83
CA GLU A 162 6.84 14.73 10.73
C GLU A 162 6.34 13.29 10.49
N LEU A 163 5.02 13.11 10.37
CA LEU A 163 4.41 11.85 9.93
C LEU A 163 4.92 11.45 8.55
N ALA A 164 4.95 12.39 7.59
CA ALA A 164 5.45 12.12 6.25
C ALA A 164 6.93 11.67 6.26
N ALA A 165 7.78 12.32 7.04
CA ALA A 165 9.19 11.95 7.21
C ALA A 165 9.33 10.56 7.85
N THR A 166 8.52 10.25 8.86
CA THR A 166 8.48 8.94 9.50
C THR A 166 8.09 7.85 8.49
N MET A 167 7.07 8.12 7.68
CA MET A 167 6.64 7.21 6.62
C MET A 167 7.66 7.07 5.50
N ALA A 168 8.48 8.11 5.24
CA ALA A 168 9.61 8.01 4.32
C ALA A 168 10.68 7.03 4.81
N ILE A 169 11.00 7.06 6.10
CA ILE A 169 11.95 6.13 6.75
C ILE A 169 11.40 4.70 6.70
N ILE A 170 10.12 4.52 7.03
CA ILE A 170 9.44 3.23 6.90
C ILE A 170 9.46 2.75 5.44
N GLY A 171 9.17 3.63 4.49
CA GLY A 171 9.23 3.35 3.06
C GLY A 171 10.64 2.96 2.59
N LEU A 172 11.69 3.53 3.18
CA LEU A 172 13.07 3.14 2.92
C LEU A 172 13.35 1.71 3.42
N LEU A 173 12.93 1.38 4.64
CA LEU A 173 13.09 0.02 5.20
C LEU A 173 12.29 -1.02 4.41
N LEU A 174 11.04 -0.71 4.04
CA LEU A 174 10.22 -1.57 3.19
C LEU A 174 10.82 -1.69 1.78
N GLY A 175 11.37 -0.61 1.23
CA GLY A 175 12.07 -0.61 -0.05
C GLY A 175 13.32 -1.49 -0.04
N LEU A 176 14.11 -1.46 1.04
CA LEU A 176 15.22 -2.40 1.26
C LEU A 176 14.72 -3.84 1.40
N GLY A 177 13.68 -4.08 2.21
CA GLY A 177 13.04 -5.38 2.33
C GLY A 177 12.61 -5.94 0.96
N TYR A 178 11.98 -5.11 0.13
CA TYR A 178 11.60 -5.45 -1.24
C TYR A 178 12.80 -5.71 -2.15
N LEU A 179 13.84 -4.89 -2.09
CA LEU A 179 15.05 -5.05 -2.90
C LEU A 179 15.65 -6.46 -2.75
N PHE A 180 15.65 -6.98 -1.51
CA PHE A 180 16.21 -8.29 -1.17
C PHE A 180 15.25 -9.46 -1.38
N LEU A 181 13.98 -9.32 -0.98
CA LEU A 181 12.98 -10.39 -1.08
C LEU A 181 12.40 -10.54 -2.48
N ARG A 182 12.22 -9.41 -3.18
CA ARG A 182 11.54 -9.30 -4.49
C ARG A 182 10.18 -10.00 -4.53
N ASN A 183 9.49 -9.98 -3.39
CA ASN A 183 8.20 -10.63 -3.18
C ASN A 183 7.20 -9.60 -2.70
N PHE A 184 6.28 -9.24 -3.58
CA PHE A 184 5.23 -8.27 -3.29
C PHE A 184 4.43 -8.66 -2.04
N TRP A 185 3.96 -9.90 -1.96
CA TRP A 185 3.03 -10.32 -0.90
C TRP A 185 3.64 -10.25 0.49
N ILE A 186 4.92 -10.60 0.63
CA ILE A 186 5.62 -10.53 1.92
C ILE A 186 5.77 -9.08 2.40
N VAL A 187 6.21 -8.18 1.51
CA VAL A 187 6.41 -6.76 1.87
C VAL A 187 5.07 -6.06 2.07
N TYR A 188 4.06 -6.40 1.27
CA TYR A 188 2.68 -5.96 1.43
C TYR A 188 2.13 -6.37 2.81
N SER A 189 2.34 -7.61 3.26
CA SER A 189 1.88 -8.04 4.58
C SER A 189 2.51 -7.22 5.71
N ALA A 190 3.81 -6.90 5.60
CA ALA A 190 4.47 -6.02 6.57
C ALA A 190 3.87 -4.60 6.56
N LEU A 191 3.65 -4.03 5.36
CA LEU A 191 2.98 -2.74 5.20
C LEU A 191 1.56 -2.74 5.81
N PHE A 192 0.78 -3.79 5.55
CA PHE A 192 -0.56 -3.94 6.09
C PHE A 192 -0.57 -3.93 7.63
N ILE A 193 0.32 -4.70 8.27
CA ILE A 193 0.46 -4.71 9.73
C ILE A 193 0.86 -3.34 10.26
N ILE A 194 1.84 -2.70 9.63
CA ILE A 194 2.30 -1.34 9.99
C ILE A 194 1.14 -0.35 9.96
N MET A 195 0.39 -0.30 8.85
CA MET A 195 -0.73 0.63 8.73
C MET A 195 -1.84 0.31 9.73
N LEU A 196 -2.19 -0.96 9.87
CA LEU A 196 -3.25 -1.41 10.79
C LEU A 196 -2.96 -0.97 12.24
N VAL A 197 -1.75 -1.24 12.75
CA VAL A 197 -1.40 -0.95 14.14
C VAL A 197 -1.33 0.56 14.39
N ASN A 198 -0.68 1.32 13.50
CA ASN A 198 -0.58 2.77 13.69
C ASN A 198 -1.95 3.43 13.64
N THR A 199 -2.81 3.03 12.72
CA THR A 199 -4.11 3.68 12.61
C THR A 199 -5.10 3.24 13.69
N LEU A 200 -5.00 1.99 14.19
CA LEU A 200 -5.70 1.62 15.42
C LEU A 200 -5.25 2.53 16.59
N ALA A 201 -3.96 2.85 16.69
CA ALA A 201 -3.48 3.77 17.71
C ALA A 201 -4.04 5.19 17.53
N ASP A 202 -4.27 5.63 16.29
CA ASP A 202 -4.79 6.97 15.98
C ASP A 202 -6.31 7.11 16.11
N ASN A 203 -7.05 6.03 16.40
CA ASN A 203 -8.50 5.98 16.59
C ASN A 203 -9.37 6.72 15.55
N LYS A 204 -8.80 7.03 14.38
CA LYS A 204 -9.33 7.93 13.34
C LYS A 204 -10.60 7.40 12.65
N TYR A 205 -10.79 6.09 12.65
CA TYR A 205 -11.85 5.42 11.88
C TYR A 205 -12.85 4.66 12.78
N ASP A 206 -12.90 4.99 14.06
CA ASP A 206 -13.81 4.37 15.03
C ASP A 206 -15.28 4.60 14.66
N GLU A 207 -15.61 5.73 14.06
CA GLU A 207 -16.97 6.05 13.58
C GLU A 207 -17.19 5.74 12.10
N TYR A 208 -16.16 5.24 11.39
CA TYR A 208 -16.27 4.97 9.96
C TYR A 208 -17.29 3.85 9.69
N SER A 209 -18.06 3.99 8.61
CA SER A 209 -19.16 3.08 8.27
C SER A 209 -18.67 1.68 7.93
N PHE A 210 -19.16 0.69 8.68
CA PHE A 210 -18.83 -0.73 8.49
C PHE A 210 -19.25 -1.25 7.10
N TRP A 211 -20.41 -0.80 6.60
CA TRP A 211 -20.92 -1.20 5.28
C TRP A 211 -19.99 -0.80 4.13
N ILE A 212 -19.43 0.41 4.21
CA ILE A 212 -18.53 0.93 3.18
C ILE A 212 -17.21 0.13 3.18
N VAL A 213 -16.73 -0.22 4.38
CA VAL A 213 -15.56 -1.08 4.55
C VAL A 213 -15.75 -2.44 3.90
N ILE A 214 -16.91 -3.09 4.12
CA ILE A 214 -17.23 -4.37 3.47
C ILE A 214 -17.21 -4.21 1.94
N ILE A 215 -17.89 -3.19 1.40
CA ILE A 215 -17.97 -2.96 -0.05
C ILE A 215 -16.57 -2.75 -0.65
N SER A 216 -15.73 -1.93 -0.02
CA SER A 216 -14.36 -1.66 -0.49
C SER A 216 -13.50 -2.93 -0.49
N THR A 217 -13.65 -3.74 0.55
CA THR A 217 -12.93 -5.02 0.67
C THR A 217 -13.35 -5.98 -0.42
N LEU A 218 -14.66 -6.17 -0.61
CA LEU A 218 -15.20 -7.04 -1.64
C LEU A 218 -14.76 -6.62 -3.03
N LEU A 219 -14.79 -5.32 -3.33
CA LEU A 219 -14.31 -4.80 -4.61
C LEU A 219 -12.83 -5.17 -4.84
N SER A 220 -11.97 -4.96 -3.84
CA SER A 220 -10.55 -5.27 -3.95
C SER A 220 -10.29 -6.77 -4.08
N LEU A 221 -11.05 -7.60 -3.36
CA LEU A 221 -11.00 -9.06 -3.49
C LEU A 221 -11.46 -9.54 -4.87
N ILE A 222 -12.51 -8.95 -5.44
CA ILE A 222 -12.99 -9.28 -6.79
C ILE A 222 -11.91 -8.94 -7.83
N ILE A 223 -11.28 -7.77 -7.72
CA ILE A 223 -10.19 -7.36 -8.62
C ILE A 223 -9.02 -8.34 -8.53
N LEU A 224 -8.60 -8.71 -7.31
CA LEU A 224 -7.54 -9.69 -7.09
C LEU A 224 -7.90 -11.08 -7.61
N MET A 225 -9.13 -11.54 -7.36
CA MET A 225 -9.61 -12.84 -7.82
C MET A 225 -9.57 -12.90 -9.35
N PHE A 226 -10.02 -11.85 -10.03
CA PHE A 226 -9.96 -11.77 -11.49
C PHE A 226 -8.52 -11.82 -12.02
N ASP A 227 -7.60 -11.13 -11.34
CA ASP A 227 -6.17 -11.18 -11.66
C ASP A 227 -5.60 -12.60 -11.55
N PHE A 228 -5.89 -13.31 -10.46
CA PHE A 228 -5.41 -14.67 -10.24
C PHE A 228 -5.98 -15.66 -11.26
N ILE A 229 -7.27 -15.55 -11.59
CA ILE A 229 -7.91 -16.38 -12.62
C ILE A 229 -7.24 -16.15 -13.98
N LYS A 230 -7.02 -14.89 -14.35
CA LYS A 230 -6.38 -14.52 -15.62
C LYS A 230 -4.94 -15.07 -15.71
N ASN A 231 -4.14 -14.88 -14.67
CA ASN A 231 -2.77 -15.42 -14.60
C ASN A 231 -2.72 -16.95 -14.77
N LYS A 232 -3.63 -17.68 -14.10
CA LYS A 232 -3.69 -19.15 -14.19
C LYS A 232 -3.93 -19.61 -15.63
N ASN A 233 -4.84 -18.93 -16.35
CA ASN A 233 -5.17 -19.24 -17.73
C ASN A 233 -4.02 -18.95 -18.70
N THR A 234 -3.25 -17.88 -18.49
CA THR A 234 -2.06 -17.59 -19.30
C THR A 234 -0.99 -18.66 -19.11
N SER A 235 -0.70 -19.07 -17.86
CA SER A 235 0.30 -20.13 -17.59
C SER A 235 -0.07 -21.49 -18.19
N LYS A 236 -1.38 -21.77 -18.36
CA LYS A 236 -1.85 -22.99 -19.03
C LYS A 236 -1.61 -22.94 -20.54
N LYS A 237 -1.75 -21.78 -21.17
CA LYS A 237 -1.52 -21.60 -22.61
C LYS A 237 -0.05 -21.69 -23.00
N GLU A 238 0.88 -21.33 -22.11
CA GLU A 238 2.33 -21.44 -22.35
C GLU A 238 2.87 -22.87 -22.19
N LYS A 239 2.05 -23.81 -21.70
CA LYS A 239 2.41 -25.23 -21.48
C LYS A 239 1.82 -26.19 -22.53
N ILE A 240 1.10 -25.66 -23.52
CA ILE A 240 0.53 -26.39 -24.65
C ILE A 240 1.33 -25.96 -25.89
#